data_AF-A0A8X6YRA2-F1
#
_entry.id   AF-A0A8X6YRA2-F1
#
_cell.length_a   1.000
_cell.length_b   1.000
_cell.length_c   1.000
_cell.angle_alpha   90.00
_cell.angle_beta   90.00
_cell.angle_gamma   90.00
#
_symmetry.space_group_name_H-M   'P 1'
#
loop_
_entity.id
_entity.type
_entity.pdbx_description
1 polymer ?
#
loop_
_entity_poly.entity_id
_entity_poly.type
_entity_poly.pdbx_seq_one_letter_code
_entity_poly.pdbx_strand_id
1 'polypeptide(L)'
;MAILGRGSMRDKRMEEELRNQGNPKYAHLNEDLHVEVLAYAAPPEADRRISVAFVELQCFLAISNRTIHPSTRATTATANSSNYVFSPGRRRIHRGRL
;
A
#
# COMPACT_ATOMS: atom_id res chain seq x y z
N MET A 1 -2.91 5.80 -3.66
CA MET A 1 -2.25 4.52 -3.99
C MET A 1 -3.30 3.43 -3.96
N ALA A 2 -3.34 2.58 -4.98
CA ALA A 2 -4.31 1.49 -5.09
C ALA A 2 -3.61 0.23 -5.63
N ILE A 3 -4.11 -0.95 -5.26
CA ILE A 3 -3.74 -2.23 -5.88
C ILE A 3 -4.84 -2.53 -6.89
N LEU A 4 -4.46 -2.70 -8.15
CA LEU A 4 -5.38 -2.85 -9.28
C LEU A 4 -4.88 -3.99 -10.17
N GLY A 5 -5.61 -4.31 -11.24
CA GLY A 5 -5.29 -5.46 -12.07
C GLY A 5 -6.04 -6.72 -11.67
N ARG A 6 -5.80 -7.77 -12.45
CA ARG A 6 -6.35 -9.11 -12.22
C ARG A 6 -5.82 -9.74 -10.93
N GLY A 7 -6.72 -10.27 -10.11
CA GLY A 7 -6.43 -10.85 -8.80
C GLY A 7 -6.24 -9.80 -7.69
N SER A 8 -6.56 -8.54 -7.95
CA SER A 8 -6.52 -7.48 -6.93
C SER A 8 -7.67 -7.59 -5.93
N MET A 9 -8.77 -8.25 -6.28
CA MET A 9 -9.89 -8.45 -5.37
C MET A 9 -9.73 -9.75 -4.58
N ARG A 10 -10.11 -9.71 -3.30
CA ARG A 10 -10.08 -10.88 -2.42
C ARG A 10 -11.04 -11.97 -2.88
N ASP A 11 -12.22 -11.59 -3.38
CA ASP A 11 -13.21 -12.51 -3.92
C ASP A 11 -13.09 -12.59 -5.45
N LYS A 12 -12.61 -13.73 -5.92
CA LYS A 12 -12.38 -14.00 -7.34
C LYS A 12 -13.66 -14.10 -8.14
N ARG A 13 -14.77 -14.53 -7.53
CA ARG A 13 -16.06 -14.67 -8.23
C ARG A 13 -16.63 -13.29 -8.55
N MET A 14 -16.64 -12.42 -7.55
CA MET A 14 -17.06 -11.03 -7.71
C MET A 14 -16.17 -10.29 -8.71
N GLU A 15 -14.86 -10.53 -8.69
CA GLU A 15 -13.93 -9.92 -9.66
C GLU A 15 -14.30 -10.29 -11.10
N GLU A 16 -14.56 -11.57 -11.36
CA GLU A 16 -14.90 -12.04 -12.70
C GLU A 16 -16.25 -11.49 -13.19
N GLU A 17 -17.25 -11.39 -12.30
CA GLU A 17 -18.53 -10.76 -12.60
C GLU A 17 -18.36 -9.28 -12.97
N LEU A 18 -17.60 -8.50 -12.18
CA LEU A 18 -17.36 -7.08 -12.42
C LEU A 18 -16.54 -6.84 -13.69
N ARG A 19 -15.61 -7.73 -13.98
CA ARG A 19 -14.82 -7.71 -15.22
C ARG A 19 -15.72 -7.91 -16.44
N ASN A 20 -16.69 -8.84 -16.36
CA ASN A 20 -17.63 -9.14 -17.43
C ASN A 20 -18.73 -8.08 -17.61
N GLN A 21 -19.03 -7.29 -16.57
CA GLN A 21 -20.00 -6.19 -16.63
C GLN A 21 -19.56 -5.03 -17.55
N GLY A 22 -18.28 -4.94 -17.92
CA GLY A 22 -17.79 -3.94 -18.89
C GLY A 22 -17.86 -2.49 -18.39
N ASN A 23 -18.04 -2.26 -17.09
CA ASN A 23 -18.09 -0.91 -16.53
C ASN A 23 -16.69 -0.29 -16.52
N PRO A 24 -16.50 0.96 -17.01
CA PRO A 24 -15.18 1.61 -17.05
C PRO A 24 -14.50 1.72 -15.68
N LYS A 25 -15.28 1.75 -14.59
CA LYS A 25 -14.74 1.72 -13.22
C LYS A 25 -13.88 0.49 -12.94
N TYR A 26 -14.19 -0.64 -13.57
CA TYR A 26 -13.53 -1.93 -13.38
C TYR A 26 -12.64 -2.31 -14.57
N ALA A 27 -12.35 -1.36 -15.48
CA ALA A 27 -11.51 -1.61 -16.65
C ALA A 27 -10.12 -2.16 -16.27
N HIS A 28 -9.57 -1.70 -15.14
CA HIS A 28 -8.31 -2.15 -14.58
C HIS A 28 -8.26 -3.66 -14.28
N LEU A 29 -9.39 -4.36 -14.09
CA LEU A 29 -9.40 -5.81 -13.84
C LEU A 29 -8.96 -6.63 -15.07
N ASN A 30 -8.90 -6.02 -16.25
CA ASN A 30 -8.38 -6.67 -17.46
C ASN A 30 -6.85 -6.62 -17.55
N GLU A 31 -6.22 -5.67 -16.85
CA GLU A 31 -4.77 -5.46 -16.82
C GLU A 31 -4.10 -6.44 -15.84
N ASP A 32 -2.78 -6.56 -15.94
CA ASP A 32 -1.99 -7.37 -15.00
C ASP A 32 -1.99 -6.75 -13.61
N LEU A 33 -1.78 -7.57 -12.57
CA LEU A 33 -1.71 -7.10 -11.18
C LEU A 33 -0.64 -6.01 -11.03
N HIS A 34 -1.05 -4.82 -10.62
CA HIS A 34 -0.16 -3.68 -10.48
C HIS A 34 -0.54 -2.78 -9.31
N VAL A 35 0.37 -1.88 -8.96
CA VAL A 35 0.16 -0.85 -7.95
C VAL A 35 0.15 0.50 -8.64
N GLU A 36 -0.94 1.26 -8.47
CA GLU A 36 -1.06 2.61 -9.00
C GLU A 36 -0.66 3.63 -7.92
N VAL A 37 0.32 4.48 -8.25
CA VAL A 37 0.79 5.58 -7.39
C VAL A 37 0.50 6.91 -8.10
N LEU A 38 -0.43 7.67 -7.53
CA LEU A 38 -0.82 8.99 -8.01
C LEU A 38 -0.53 10.05 -6.95
N ALA A 39 -0.04 11.22 -7.36
CA ALA A 39 0.19 12.36 -6.49
C ALA A 39 -0.40 13.64 -7.10
N TYR A 40 -1.15 14.40 -6.31
CA TYR A 40 -1.70 15.70 -6.68
C TYR A 40 -0.94 16.80 -5.95
N ALA A 41 -0.06 17.50 -6.66
CA ALA A 41 0.73 18.63 -6.16
C ALA A 41 1.33 19.42 -7.33
N ALA A 42 2.04 20.52 -7.04
CA ALA A 42 2.87 21.19 -8.03
C ALA A 42 3.92 20.22 -8.61
N PRO A 43 4.34 20.36 -9.89
CA PRO A 43 5.22 19.40 -10.55
C PRO A 43 6.45 18.94 -9.74
N PRO A 44 7.25 19.83 -9.11
CA PRO A 44 8.42 19.38 -8.35
C PRO A 44 8.06 18.58 -7.09
N GLU A 45 6.92 18.88 -6.48
CA GLU A 45 6.46 18.21 -5.26
C GLU A 45 5.77 16.87 -5.58
N ALA A 46 5.06 16.79 -6.71
CA ALA A 46 4.45 15.55 -7.17
C ALA A 46 5.53 14.50 -7.50
N ASP A 47 6.59 14.89 -8.22
CA ASP A 47 7.72 14.02 -8.53
C ASP A 47 8.42 13.51 -7.27
N ARG A 48 8.67 14.41 -6.30
CA ARG A 48 9.23 14.05 -5.00
C ARG A 48 8.37 13.01 -4.27
N ARG A 49 7.05 13.19 -4.22
CA ARG A 49 6.13 12.26 -3.54
C ARG A 49 6.11 10.89 -4.20
N ILE A 50 6.10 10.85 -5.54
CA ILE A 50 6.13 9.61 -6.31
C ILE A 50 7.46 8.88 -6.07
N SER A 51 8.59 9.59 -6.13
CA SER A 51 9.92 9.02 -5.88
C SER A 51 10.04 8.41 -4.48
N VAL A 52 9.59 9.12 -3.44
CA VAL A 52 9.59 8.60 -2.06
C VAL A 52 8.71 7.34 -1.95
N ALA A 53 7.50 7.36 -2.52
CA ALA A 53 6.62 6.21 -2.51
C ALA A 53 7.24 4.99 -3.24
N PHE A 54 7.93 5.22 -4.36
CA PHE A 54 8.56 4.15 -5.13
C PHE A 54 9.68 3.46 -4.34
N VAL A 55 10.52 4.22 -3.63
CA VAL A 55 11.58 3.67 -2.77
C VAL A 55 11.01 2.75 -1.69
N GLU A 56 9.88 3.13 -1.09
CA GLU A 56 9.20 2.31 -0.10
C GLU A 56 8.60 1.03 -0.72
N LEU A 57 7.99 1.15 -1.91
CA LEU A 57 7.38 0.02 -2.63
C LEU A 57 8.38 -1.02 -3.11
N GLN A 58 9.60 -0.63 -3.47
CA GLN A 58 10.64 -1.60 -3.88
C GLN A 58 10.88 -2.69 -2.84
N CYS A 59 10.71 -2.36 -1.56
CA CYS A 59 10.85 -3.33 -0.47
C CYS A 59 9.79 -4.43 -0.49
N PHE A 60 8.62 -4.17 -1.08
CA PHE A 60 7.49 -5.10 -1.17
C PHE A 60 7.44 -5.83 -2.51
N LEU A 61 7.92 -5.22 -3.59
CA LEU A 61 7.92 -5.81 -4.93
C LEU A 61 9.10 -6.75 -5.19
N ALA A 62 10.20 -6.60 -4.44
CA ALA A 62 11.32 -7.53 -4.52
C ALA A 62 10.95 -8.86 -3.85
N ILE A 63 10.55 -9.85 -4.66
CA ILE A 63 10.22 -11.23 -4.25
C ILE A 63 11.43 -11.95 -3.59
N SER A 64 12.64 -11.39 -3.69
CA SER A 64 13.86 -11.92 -3.10
C SER A 64 14.04 -11.50 -1.64
N ASN A 65 13.49 -12.30 -0.73
CA ASN A 65 14.01 -12.51 0.64
C ASN A 65 13.97 -11.32 1.62
N ARG A 66 12.86 -10.60 1.73
CA ARG A 66 12.55 -9.91 3.00
C ARG A 66 11.63 -10.78 3.84
N THR A 67 12.19 -11.38 4.89
CA THR A 67 11.41 -11.88 6.02
C THR A 67 10.57 -10.72 6.54
N ILE A 68 9.26 -10.71 6.25
CA ILE A 68 8.35 -9.73 6.83
C ILE A 68 8.47 -9.88 8.35
N HIS A 69 9.07 -8.87 9.00
CA HIS A 69 9.29 -8.92 10.43
C HIS A 69 7.94 -9.12 11.15
N PRO A 70 7.88 -9.95 12.20
CA PRO A 70 6.64 -10.33 12.86
C PRO A 70 5.83 -9.15 13.43
N SER A 71 6.43 -7.95 13.56
CA SER A 71 5.71 -6.73 13.97
C SER A 71 4.58 -6.34 12.99
N THR A 72 4.75 -6.55 11.68
CA THR A 72 3.70 -6.27 10.69
C THR A 72 2.56 -7.28 10.75
N ARG A 73 2.83 -8.54 11.14
CA ARG A 73 1.81 -9.58 11.33
C ARG A 73 0.96 -9.35 12.58
N ALA A 74 1.54 -8.75 13.62
CA ALA A 74 0.83 -8.44 14.87
C ALA A 74 -0.22 -7.33 14.68
N THR A 75 0.07 -6.30 13.88
CA THR A 75 -0.88 -5.20 13.63
C THR A 75 -2.14 -5.63 12.89
N THR A 76 -2.07 -6.63 12.01
CA THR A 76 -3.25 -7.15 11.29
C THR A 76 -4.14 -8.05 12.16
N ALA A 77 -3.61 -8.63 13.24
CA ALA A 77 -4.39 -9.43 14.17
C ALA A 77 -5.19 -8.57 15.16
N THR A 78 -4.66 -7.42 15.58
CA THR A 78 -5.35 -6.47 16.48
C THR A 78 -6.30 -5.52 15.75
N ALA A 79 -6.22 -5.43 14.41
CA ALA A 79 -7.05 -4.56 13.57
C ALA A 79 -8.56 -4.85 13.62
N ASN A 80 -8.97 -6.04 14.12
CA ASN A 80 -10.38 -6.40 14.29
C ASN A 80 -11.05 -5.81 15.54
N SER A 81 -10.32 -5.06 16.38
CA SER A 81 -10.92 -4.22 17.42
C SER A 81 -10.77 -2.75 17.02
N SER A 82 -11.88 -2.10 16.71
CA SER A 82 -12.02 -0.67 16.46
C SER A 82 -11.16 0.18 17.41
N ASN A 83 -10.09 0.80 16.90
CA ASN A 83 -9.49 2.09 17.30
C ASN A 83 -8.05 2.19 16.81
N TYR A 84 -7.82 2.90 15.69
CA TYR A 84 -6.48 3.23 15.23
C TYR A 84 -6.07 4.62 15.74
N VAL A 85 -5.13 4.66 16.68
CA VAL A 85 -4.30 5.84 16.95
C VAL A 85 -2.96 5.63 16.26
N PHE A 86 -2.76 6.27 15.12
CA PHE A 86 -1.46 6.34 14.44
C PHE A 86 -0.53 7.26 15.26
N SER A 87 0.37 6.69 16.05
CA SER A 87 1.45 7.43 16.72
C SER A 87 2.72 7.36 15.84
N PRO A 88 3.12 8.45 15.14
CA PRO A 88 4.41 8.47 14.47
C PRO A 88 5.51 8.58 15.52
N GLY A 89 6.35 7.55 15.60
CA GLY A 89 7.48 7.46 16.52
C GLY A 89 8.42 8.67 16.40
N ARG A 90 8.36 9.57 17.39
CA ARG A 90 9.41 10.56 17.63
C ARG A 90 10.58 9.88 18.32
N ARG A 91 11.72 9.90 17.61
CA ARG A 91 13.06 9.48 18.06
C ARG A 91 13.36 10.09 19.42
N ARG A 92 13.66 9.23 20.40
CA ARG A 92 14.05 9.60 21.76
C ARG A 92 15.49 10.12 21.72
N ILE A 93 15.66 11.45 21.72
CA ILE A 93 16.96 12.10 21.87
C ILE A 93 17.38 11.93 23.35
N HIS A 94 18.44 11.18 23.62
CA HIS A 94 19.08 11.16 24.93
C HIS A 94 19.79 12.49 25.14
N ARG A 95 19.35 13.31 26.11
CA ARG A 95 20.17 14.38 26.67
C ARG A 95 20.43 14.07 28.14
N GLY A 96 21.72 14.09 28.47
CA GLY A 96 22.28 13.75 29.76
C GLY A 96 21.81 14.67 30.88
N ARG A 97 21.83 14.08 32.07
CA ARG A 97 21.56 14.63 33.38
C ARG A 97 22.79 15.45 33.83
N LEU A 98 22.57 16.70 34.25
CA LEU A 98 23.40 17.39 35.24
C LEU A 98 22.60 17.43 36.54
#